data_AF-A0A8J3C6N7-F1
#
_entry.id   AF-A0A8J3C6N7-F1
#
_cell.length_a   1.000
_cell.length_b   1.000
_cell.length_c   1.000
_cell.angle_alpha   90.00
_cell.angle_beta   90.00
_cell.angle_gamma   90.00
#
_symmetry.space_group_name_H-M   'P 1'
#
loop_
_entity.id
_entity.type
_entity.pdbx_description
1 polymer ?
#
loop_
_entity_poly.entity_id
_entity_poly.type
_entity_poly.pdbx_seq_one_letter_code
_entity_poly.pdbx_strand_id
1 'polypeptide(L)'
;MRVVLGPLLVLAFVAGCSEEPVAPIAGQRATPAASTPQGSGPAASQALGSAPPTPAPQATRPQRTVPPPATTRPQGTATSAATPATSSATQTTPACLGPVVYEIDGADSADRPRSLCLTVGGKLRIRNIGPDEVSTSQSDVAVCTWEAGIDDCQMVHAGTVAVTITKPSSHTIEVVAVD
;
A
#
# COMPACT_ATOMS: atom_id res chain seq x y z
N MET A 1 -38.44 25.29 13.11
CA MET A 1 -38.13 24.62 14.39
C MET A 1 -39.29 23.70 14.76
N ARG A 2 -39.07 22.38 14.65
CA ARG A 2 -39.93 21.38 15.29
C ARG A 2 -39.00 20.34 15.91
N VAL A 3 -38.83 20.46 17.22
CA VAL A 3 -38.16 19.49 18.09
C VAL A 3 -39.19 18.43 18.42
N VAL A 4 -38.87 17.16 18.19
CA VAL A 4 -39.61 16.03 18.75
C VAL A 4 -38.62 15.25 19.63
N LEU A 5 -38.99 15.12 20.89
CA LEU A 5 -38.16 14.68 22.01
C LEU A 5 -38.63 13.28 22.47
N GLY A 6 -37.70 12.32 22.54
CA GLY A 6 -37.73 11.11 23.38
C GLY A 6 -38.51 9.88 22.86
N PRO A 7 -38.32 8.67 23.44
CA PRO A 7 -37.56 8.29 24.65
C PRO A 7 -36.33 7.37 24.33
N LEU A 8 -35.24 7.44 25.11
CA LEU A 8 -34.94 6.65 26.33
C LEU A 8 -34.60 5.15 26.07
N LEU A 9 -33.30 4.89 25.94
CA LEU A 9 -32.49 3.85 26.60
C LEU A 9 -33.04 2.40 26.70
N VAL A 10 -32.38 1.48 25.99
CA VAL A 10 -32.16 0.10 26.47
C VAL A 10 -30.68 -0.24 26.34
N LEU A 11 -29.99 -0.29 27.49
CA LEU A 11 -28.70 -0.93 27.66
C LEU A 11 -28.90 -2.45 27.67
N ALA A 12 -28.27 -3.16 26.74
CA ALA A 12 -28.07 -4.60 26.84
C ALA A 12 -26.56 -4.88 26.83
N PHE A 13 -25.99 -5.00 28.04
CA PHE A 13 -24.70 -5.65 28.27
C PHE A 13 -24.90 -7.15 28.03
N VAL A 14 -24.30 -7.69 26.96
CA VAL A 14 -24.10 -9.14 26.85
C VAL A 14 -22.67 -9.42 27.31
N ALA A 15 -22.61 -10.12 28.43
CA ALA A 15 -21.39 -10.68 29.00
C ALA A 15 -20.69 -11.62 28.02
N GLY A 16 -19.36 -11.64 28.09
CA GLY A 16 -18.49 -12.31 27.15
C GLY A 16 -18.67 -13.83 27.04
N CYS A 17 -18.30 -14.33 25.88
CA CYS A 17 -17.93 -15.72 25.65
C CYS A 17 -16.58 -15.74 24.93
N SER A 18 -15.54 -16.02 25.72
CA SER A 18 -14.32 -16.76 25.40
C SER A 18 -13.47 -16.29 24.19
N GLU A 19 -12.40 -15.58 24.53
CA GLU A 19 -11.10 -15.73 23.86
C GLU A 19 -10.73 -17.21 23.77
N GLU A 20 -10.70 -17.76 22.56
CA GLU A 20 -10.08 -19.06 22.29
C GLU A 20 -8.55 -18.87 22.41
N PRO A 21 -7.85 -19.61 23.30
CA PRO A 21 -6.41 -19.51 23.41
C PRO A 21 -5.76 -20.08 22.14
N VAL A 22 -5.27 -19.21 21.26
CA VAL A 22 -4.35 -19.62 20.20
C VAL A 22 -3.10 -20.18 20.87
N ALA A 23 -2.87 -21.48 20.68
CA ALA A 23 -1.68 -22.15 21.17
C ALA A 23 -0.42 -21.40 20.66
N PRO A 24 0.52 -21.01 21.55
CA PRO A 24 1.76 -20.42 21.09
C PRO A 24 2.52 -21.47 20.28
N ILE A 25 2.93 -21.07 19.07
CA ILE A 25 3.90 -21.81 18.25
C ILE A 25 5.08 -22.15 19.16
N ALA A 26 5.44 -23.44 19.21
CA ALA A 26 6.57 -23.95 19.98
C ALA A 26 7.85 -23.20 19.58
N GLY A 27 8.25 -22.22 20.39
CA GLY A 27 9.39 -21.36 20.09
C GLY A 27 9.67 -20.24 21.10
N GLN A 28 8.72 -19.86 21.96
CA GLN A 28 8.98 -18.86 23.00
C GLN A 28 9.55 -19.51 24.26
N ARG A 29 10.86 -19.35 24.40
CA ARG A 29 11.64 -19.67 25.60
C ARG A 29 11.08 -18.86 26.77
N ALA A 30 10.57 -19.56 27.79
CA ALA A 30 10.14 -18.97 29.04
C ALA A 30 11.28 -18.21 29.74
N THR A 31 11.03 -16.99 30.18
CA THR A 31 11.86 -16.29 31.18
C THR A 31 11.07 -16.24 32.49
N PRO A 32 11.63 -16.72 33.62
CA PRO A 32 10.91 -16.76 34.89
C PRO A 32 10.75 -15.36 35.52
N ALA A 33 9.60 -15.18 36.18
CA ALA A 33 9.21 -14.01 36.95
C ALA A 33 9.81 -13.99 38.37
N ALA A 34 10.08 -12.78 38.88
CA ALA A 34 10.22 -12.37 40.30
C ALA A 34 10.92 -10.99 40.30
N SER A 35 10.59 -9.91 41.04
CA SER A 35 9.73 -9.67 42.19
C SER A 35 9.59 -8.13 42.44
N THR A 36 8.44 -7.72 42.98
CA THR A 36 8.13 -6.55 43.88
C THR A 36 8.70 -5.13 43.67
N PRO A 37 7.88 -4.06 43.77
CA PRO A 37 8.35 -2.67 43.87
C PRO A 37 8.51 -2.24 45.33
N GLN A 38 9.70 -1.75 45.72
CA GLN A 38 9.89 -1.04 46.99
C GLN A 38 11.12 -0.13 46.96
N GLY A 39 10.94 1.12 47.40
CA GLY A 39 12.01 1.87 48.07
C GLY A 39 12.56 3.09 47.33
N SER A 40 12.12 4.27 47.79
CA SER A 40 12.66 5.60 47.50
C SER A 40 14.11 5.77 48.00
N GLY A 41 14.93 6.53 47.26
CA GLY A 41 16.19 7.08 47.77
C GLY A 41 17.07 7.73 46.67
N PRO A 42 17.46 9.01 46.76
CA PRO A 42 18.34 9.66 45.80
C PRO A 42 19.80 9.66 46.29
N ALA A 43 20.77 9.44 45.38
CA ALA A 43 22.12 10.00 45.47
C ALA A 43 22.99 9.61 44.26
N ALA A 44 23.29 10.63 43.45
CA ALA A 44 24.57 11.03 42.86
C ALA A 44 25.66 10.02 42.42
N SER A 45 26.29 10.44 41.30
CA SER A 45 27.72 10.38 40.97
C SER A 45 28.23 9.28 40.02
N GLN A 46 28.35 9.71 38.75
CA GLN A 46 29.55 9.67 37.91
C GLN A 46 30.58 8.53 38.10
N ALA A 47 30.85 7.82 37.00
CA ALA A 47 32.20 7.41 36.65
C ALA A 47 32.34 7.20 35.14
N LEU A 48 33.16 8.04 34.51
CA LEU A 48 33.76 7.80 33.19
C LEU A 48 34.64 6.55 33.27
N GLY A 49 34.41 5.59 32.39
CA GLY A 49 35.21 4.36 32.27
C GLY A 49 35.60 4.12 30.81
N SER A 50 36.73 4.69 30.41
CA SER A 50 37.36 4.54 29.11
C SER A 50 38.05 3.18 28.99
N ALA A 51 37.71 2.37 27.99
CA ALA A 51 38.61 1.33 27.47
C ALA A 51 38.18 0.88 26.06
N PRO A 52 38.95 1.18 25.00
CA PRO A 52 38.79 0.51 23.72
C PRO A 52 39.50 -0.85 23.72
N PRO A 53 38.89 -1.95 23.25
CA PRO A 53 39.61 -3.19 23.01
C PRO A 53 40.45 -3.07 21.72
N THR A 54 41.74 -3.36 21.84
CA THR A 54 42.69 -3.51 20.74
C THR A 54 42.35 -4.74 19.89
N PRO A 55 42.21 -4.64 18.55
CA PRO A 55 42.19 -5.82 17.70
C PRO A 55 43.63 -6.23 17.32
N ALA A 56 44.00 -7.48 17.64
CA ALA A 56 45.21 -8.13 17.17
C ALA A 56 45.15 -8.44 15.66
N PRO A 57 46.30 -8.53 14.96
CA PRO A 57 46.35 -8.78 13.52
C PRO A 57 46.36 -10.29 13.26
N GLN A 58 45.38 -10.82 12.54
CA GLN A 58 45.45 -12.21 12.08
C GLN A 58 44.95 -12.43 10.65
N ALA A 59 45.93 -12.90 9.87
CA ALA A 59 45.86 -13.98 8.91
C ALA A 59 45.14 -13.73 7.58
N THR A 60 45.94 -13.26 6.62
CA THR A 60 45.85 -13.57 5.19
C THR A 60 45.57 -15.06 4.98
N ARG A 61 44.37 -15.41 4.52
CA ARG A 61 44.07 -16.76 4.03
C ARG A 61 44.14 -16.78 2.49
N PRO A 62 44.86 -17.74 1.88
CA PRO A 62 45.02 -17.82 0.43
C PRO A 62 43.71 -18.19 -0.27
N GLN A 63 43.52 -17.54 -1.43
CA GLN A 63 42.41 -17.73 -2.35
C GLN A 63 42.37 -19.18 -2.86
N ARG A 64 41.23 -19.85 -2.70
CA ARG A 64 40.89 -21.05 -3.47
C ARG A 64 39.86 -20.66 -4.52
N THR A 65 40.36 -20.45 -5.73
CA THR A 65 39.58 -20.22 -6.95
C THR A 65 38.80 -21.50 -7.29
N VAL A 66 37.47 -21.43 -7.25
CA VAL A 66 36.59 -22.44 -7.85
C VAL A 66 35.97 -21.79 -9.09
N PRO A 67 36.18 -22.33 -10.31
CA PRO A 67 35.57 -21.78 -11.51
C PRO A 67 34.06 -22.11 -11.53
N PRO A 68 33.17 -21.13 -11.80
CA PRO A 68 31.77 -21.44 -12.07
C PRO A 68 31.61 -22.04 -13.49
N PRO A 69 30.66 -22.97 -13.69
CA PRO A 69 30.33 -23.44 -15.03
C PRO A 69 29.70 -22.31 -15.85
N ALA A 70 30.16 -22.17 -17.09
CA ALA A 70 29.69 -21.19 -18.05
C ALA A 70 28.26 -21.49 -18.49
N THR A 71 27.30 -20.70 -18.03
CA THR A 71 25.96 -20.63 -18.62
C THR A 71 25.98 -19.55 -19.69
N THR A 72 26.02 -19.96 -20.95
CA THR A 72 25.82 -19.12 -22.14
C THR A 72 24.43 -18.50 -22.10
N ARG A 73 24.32 -17.27 -21.59
CA ARG A 73 23.14 -16.42 -21.72
C ARG A 73 23.26 -15.64 -23.03
N PRO A 74 22.32 -15.75 -23.99
CA PRO A 74 22.29 -14.82 -25.11
C PRO A 74 22.02 -13.41 -24.57
N GLN A 75 22.97 -12.50 -24.80
CA GLN A 75 22.78 -11.07 -24.66
C GLN A 75 21.77 -10.60 -25.71
N GLY A 76 20.50 -10.59 -25.34
CA GLY A 76 19.53 -9.72 -25.99
C GLY A 76 19.75 -8.31 -25.48
N THR A 77 20.45 -7.46 -26.25
CA THR A 77 20.45 -6.02 -26.07
C THR A 77 19.04 -5.50 -26.33
N ALA A 78 18.20 -5.45 -25.30
CA ALA A 78 16.94 -4.72 -25.36
C ALA A 78 17.23 -3.22 -25.17
N THR A 79 17.72 -2.60 -26.24
CA THR A 79 17.65 -1.14 -26.39
C THR A 79 16.21 -0.81 -26.76
N SER A 80 15.34 -0.66 -25.75
CA SER A 80 14.05 -0.02 -25.97
C SER A 80 14.29 1.48 -26.10
N ALA A 81 14.57 1.90 -27.34
CA ALA A 81 14.39 3.29 -27.74
C ALA A 81 12.90 3.61 -27.60
N ALA A 82 12.53 4.27 -26.50
CA ALA A 82 11.20 4.85 -26.33
C ALA A 82 11.07 6.01 -27.33
N THR A 83 10.57 5.71 -28.52
CA THR A 83 10.12 6.74 -29.46
C THR A 83 8.83 7.35 -28.88
N PRO A 84 8.75 8.67 -28.66
CA PRO A 84 7.48 9.29 -28.30
C PRO A 84 6.54 9.14 -29.49
N ALA A 85 5.48 8.34 -29.31
CA ALA A 85 4.40 8.30 -30.26
C ALA A 85 3.73 9.68 -30.25
N THR A 86 3.89 10.41 -31.35
CA THR A 86 3.10 11.61 -31.65
C THR A 86 1.64 11.18 -31.78
N SER A 87 0.87 11.29 -30.70
CA SER A 87 -0.55 10.96 -30.68
C SER A 87 -1.34 11.98 -31.49
N SER A 88 -1.58 11.66 -32.76
CA SER A 88 -2.64 12.31 -33.53
C SER A 88 -3.98 11.95 -32.91
N ALA A 89 -4.61 12.95 -32.29
CA ALA A 89 -5.96 12.87 -31.77
C ALA A 89 -6.94 12.52 -32.91
N THR A 90 -7.22 11.24 -33.07
CA THR A 90 -8.41 10.73 -33.76
C THR A 90 -9.21 10.02 -32.69
N GLN A 91 -10.27 10.69 -32.21
CA GLN A 91 -11.24 10.13 -31.27
C GLN A 91 -11.97 8.97 -31.93
N THR A 92 -11.30 7.82 -31.95
CA THR A 92 -11.93 6.51 -32.07
C THR A 92 -12.30 6.15 -30.65
N THR A 93 -13.56 5.88 -30.35
CA THR A 93 -13.96 5.35 -29.04
C THR A 93 -13.04 4.16 -28.74
N PRO A 94 -12.18 4.24 -27.71
CA PRO A 94 -11.26 3.16 -27.43
C PRO A 94 -12.09 1.93 -27.09
N ALA A 95 -11.80 0.82 -27.76
CA ALA A 95 -12.33 -0.47 -27.35
C ALA A 95 -12.04 -0.65 -25.85
N CYS A 96 -13.02 -1.13 -25.10
CA CYS A 96 -12.88 -1.29 -23.66
C CYS A 96 -11.71 -2.20 -23.35
N LEU A 97 -10.84 -1.74 -22.45
CA LEU A 97 -9.77 -2.55 -21.92
C LEU A 97 -10.42 -3.70 -21.14
N GLY A 98 -9.84 -4.91 -21.21
CA GLY A 98 -10.36 -6.06 -20.48
C GLY A 98 -10.23 -5.91 -18.95
N PRO A 99 -10.26 -7.02 -18.18
CA PRO A 99 -10.13 -6.98 -16.73
C PRO A 99 -8.68 -6.77 -16.31
N VAL A 100 -8.12 -5.63 -16.71
CA VAL A 100 -6.72 -5.22 -16.51
C VAL A 100 -6.63 -4.18 -15.40
N VAL A 101 -5.41 -3.99 -14.90
CA VAL A 101 -5.10 -2.84 -14.03
C VAL A 101 -4.60 -1.71 -14.94
N TYR A 102 -5.39 -0.65 -15.04
CA TYR A 102 -4.98 0.60 -15.66
C TYR A 102 -4.39 1.51 -14.58
N GLU A 103 -3.11 1.80 -14.69
CA GLU A 103 -2.35 2.55 -13.69
C GLU A 103 -2.10 3.98 -14.16
N ILE A 104 -2.24 4.93 -13.24
CA ILE A 104 -1.89 6.33 -13.44
C ILE A 104 -1.13 6.89 -12.25
N ASP A 105 -0.32 7.92 -12.49
CA ASP A 105 0.24 8.80 -11.46
C ASP A 105 -0.74 9.96 -11.17
N GLY A 106 -1.32 9.97 -9.97
CA GLY A 106 -2.26 11.00 -9.56
C GLY A 106 -1.63 12.39 -9.38
N ALA A 107 -0.31 12.45 -9.15
CA ALA A 107 0.42 13.70 -9.03
C ALA A 107 0.71 14.34 -10.39
N ASP A 108 0.86 13.54 -11.45
CA ASP A 108 1.09 14.02 -12.82
C ASP A 108 -0.22 14.36 -13.53
N SER A 109 -0.36 15.59 -14.03
CA SER A 109 -1.54 16.00 -14.81
C SER A 109 -1.56 15.42 -16.23
N ALA A 110 -0.39 15.07 -16.78
CA ALA A 110 -0.30 14.48 -18.10
C ALA A 110 -0.78 13.01 -18.13
N ASP A 111 -0.67 12.31 -17.00
CA ASP A 111 -1.03 10.89 -16.87
C ASP A 111 -2.50 10.67 -16.45
N ARG A 112 -3.27 11.75 -16.30
CA ARG A 112 -4.68 11.70 -15.90
C ARG A 112 -5.60 11.73 -17.13
N PRO A 113 -6.12 10.59 -17.61
CA PRO A 113 -7.04 10.56 -18.73
C PRO A 113 -8.36 11.23 -18.38
N ARG A 114 -9.10 11.72 -19.39
CA ARG A 114 -10.45 12.27 -19.19
C ARG A 114 -11.49 11.16 -19.07
N SER A 115 -11.32 10.10 -19.85
CA SER A 115 -12.21 8.95 -19.86
C SER A 115 -11.45 7.65 -20.07
N LEU A 116 -12.01 6.57 -19.53
CA LEU A 116 -11.51 5.20 -19.64
C LEU A 116 -12.69 4.26 -19.86
N CYS A 117 -12.48 3.19 -20.62
CA CYS A 117 -13.41 2.06 -20.64
C CYS A 117 -12.69 0.80 -20.17
N LEU A 118 -13.22 0.18 -19.11
CA LEU A 118 -12.74 -1.07 -18.52
C LEU A 118 -13.88 -2.09 -18.57
N THR A 119 -13.57 -3.39 -18.62
CA THR A 119 -14.58 -4.40 -18.32
C THR A 119 -14.74 -4.56 -16.81
N VAL A 120 -15.85 -5.15 -16.37
CA VAL A 120 -16.03 -5.59 -14.98
C VAL A 120 -14.86 -6.50 -14.58
N GLY A 121 -14.36 -6.32 -13.36
CA GLY A 121 -13.12 -6.93 -12.87
C GLY A 121 -11.85 -6.11 -13.15
N GLY A 122 -11.90 -5.13 -14.05
CA GLY A 122 -10.81 -4.17 -14.28
C GLY A 122 -10.60 -3.24 -13.08
N LYS A 123 -9.40 -2.68 -12.97
CA LYS A 123 -9.02 -1.75 -11.88
C LYS A 123 -8.42 -0.47 -12.43
N LEU A 124 -8.82 0.66 -11.89
CA LEU A 124 -8.08 1.91 -11.97
C LEU A 124 -7.19 2.02 -10.73
N ARG A 125 -5.87 1.98 -10.92
CA ARG A 125 -4.87 2.16 -9.86
C ARG A 125 -4.27 3.55 -9.95
N ILE A 126 -4.44 4.35 -8.91
CA ILE A 126 -3.96 5.73 -8.84
C ILE A 126 -2.82 5.77 -7.83
N ARG A 127 -1.59 6.00 -8.29
CA ARG A 127 -0.40 6.08 -7.42
C ARG A 127 -0.09 7.51 -7.03
N ASN A 128 0.79 7.66 -6.03
CA ASN A 128 1.32 8.93 -5.55
C ASN A 128 0.23 9.90 -5.09
N ILE A 129 -0.81 9.39 -4.45
CA ILE A 129 -1.89 10.20 -3.88
C ILE A 129 -1.82 10.29 -2.36
N GLY A 130 -2.34 11.36 -1.79
CA GLY A 130 -2.60 11.47 -0.35
C GLY A 130 -3.90 10.75 0.07
N PRO A 131 -4.09 10.53 1.38
CA PRO A 131 -5.39 10.11 1.90
C PRO A 131 -6.45 11.19 1.58
N ASP A 132 -7.68 10.76 1.32
CA ASP A 132 -8.84 11.62 0.99
C ASP A 132 -8.66 12.50 -0.27
N GLU A 133 -7.64 12.25 -1.10
CA GLU A 133 -7.43 13.02 -2.33
C GLU A 133 -8.26 12.49 -3.51
N VAL A 134 -8.75 11.27 -3.41
CA VAL A 134 -9.61 10.61 -4.39
C VAL A 134 -11.01 10.45 -3.83
N SER A 135 -12.01 10.76 -4.65
CA SER A 135 -13.42 10.49 -4.35
C SER A 135 -14.11 9.86 -5.55
N THR A 136 -15.10 9.01 -5.28
CA THR A 136 -15.78 8.18 -6.27
C THR A 136 -17.29 8.42 -6.18
N SER A 137 -17.95 8.68 -7.30
CA SER A 137 -19.38 9.05 -7.31
C SER A 137 -20.35 7.89 -7.10
N GLN A 138 -19.98 6.67 -7.50
CA GLN A 138 -20.83 5.46 -7.45
C GLN A 138 -20.08 4.30 -6.81
N SER A 139 -20.33 4.07 -5.52
CA SER A 139 -19.68 3.00 -4.73
C SER A 139 -20.29 1.62 -4.97
N ASP A 140 -21.43 1.54 -5.65
CA ASP A 140 -22.04 0.31 -6.14
C ASP A 140 -21.37 -0.19 -7.44
N VAL A 141 -20.90 0.71 -8.31
CA VAL A 141 -20.20 0.34 -9.55
C VAL A 141 -18.73 0.00 -9.31
N ALA A 142 -18.07 0.73 -8.42
CA ALA A 142 -16.65 0.55 -8.12
C ALA A 142 -16.36 0.51 -6.62
N VAL A 143 -15.51 -0.44 -6.21
CA VAL A 143 -14.98 -0.53 -4.85
C VAL A 143 -13.56 0.00 -4.86
N CYS A 144 -13.32 1.08 -4.12
CA CYS A 144 -12.01 1.69 -3.99
C CYS A 144 -11.38 1.37 -2.64
N THR A 145 -10.07 1.13 -2.63
CA THR A 145 -9.30 0.89 -1.40
C THR A 145 -8.01 1.68 -1.46
N TRP A 146 -7.78 2.48 -0.42
CA TRP A 146 -6.57 3.26 -0.28
C TRP A 146 -5.55 2.51 0.56
N GLU A 147 -4.31 2.37 0.06
CA GLU A 147 -3.19 1.77 0.79
C GLU A 147 -1.89 2.49 0.43
N ALA A 148 -1.24 3.09 1.45
CA ALA A 148 0.11 3.66 1.34
C ALA A 148 0.36 4.57 0.12
N GLY A 149 -0.60 5.44 -0.19
CA GLY A 149 -0.52 6.40 -1.29
C GLY A 149 -0.93 5.85 -2.65
N ILE A 150 -1.65 4.72 -2.65
CA ILE A 150 -2.28 4.13 -3.82
C ILE A 150 -3.78 4.02 -3.56
N ASP A 151 -4.60 4.47 -4.51
CA ASP A 151 -6.03 4.15 -4.56
C ASP A 151 -6.28 3.08 -5.62
N ASP A 152 -6.80 1.93 -5.21
CA ASP A 152 -7.19 0.85 -6.11
C ASP A 152 -8.72 0.80 -6.23
N CYS A 153 -9.25 1.33 -7.33
CA CYS A 153 -10.67 1.29 -7.65
C CYS A 153 -10.98 0.13 -8.60
N GLN A 154 -11.60 -0.93 -8.08
CA GLN A 154 -12.05 -2.09 -8.87
C GLN A 154 -13.49 -1.89 -9.36
N MET A 155 -13.70 -2.09 -10.65
CA MET A 155 -15.04 -2.12 -11.24
C MET A 155 -15.70 -3.46 -10.89
N VAL A 156 -16.79 -3.43 -10.12
CA VAL A 156 -17.50 -4.63 -9.64
C VAL A 156 -18.83 -4.85 -10.35
N HIS A 157 -19.41 -3.79 -10.92
CA HIS A 157 -20.62 -3.84 -11.74
C HIS A 157 -20.44 -2.99 -13.01
N ALA A 158 -21.21 -3.29 -14.05
CA ALA A 158 -21.28 -2.44 -15.22
C ALA A 158 -21.97 -1.11 -14.87
N GLY A 159 -21.48 -0.01 -15.43
CA GLY A 159 -21.95 1.34 -15.10
C GLY A 159 -20.91 2.41 -15.42
N THR A 160 -21.23 3.66 -15.09
CA THR A 160 -20.31 4.79 -15.24
C THR A 160 -19.97 5.36 -13.88
N VAL A 161 -18.69 5.43 -13.57
CA VAL A 161 -18.18 5.99 -12.31
C VAL A 161 -17.29 7.19 -12.59
N ALA A 162 -17.49 8.26 -11.84
CA ALA A 162 -16.63 9.43 -11.87
C ALA A 162 -15.65 9.34 -10.71
N VAL A 163 -14.36 9.27 -11.04
CA VAL A 163 -13.27 9.27 -10.06
C VAL A 163 -12.61 10.63 -10.08
N THR A 164 -12.65 11.35 -8.96
CA THR A 164 -12.16 12.72 -8.86
C THR A 164 -10.91 12.77 -8.00
N ILE A 165 -9.81 13.22 -8.59
CA ILE A 165 -8.53 13.49 -7.93
C ILE A 165 -8.49 14.99 -7.62
N THR A 166 -8.37 15.37 -6.36
CA THR A 166 -8.49 16.78 -5.93
C THR A 166 -7.17 17.56 -5.95
N LYS A 167 -6.02 16.86 -5.96
CA LYS A 167 -4.68 17.46 -5.97
C LYS A 167 -3.78 16.86 -7.06
N PRO A 168 -2.72 17.56 -7.51
CA PRO A 168 -2.45 18.99 -7.29
C PRO A 168 -3.48 19.93 -7.92
N SER A 169 -4.32 19.42 -8.83
CA SER A 169 -5.45 20.13 -9.43
C SER A 169 -6.64 19.20 -9.54
N SER A 170 -7.84 19.71 -9.30
CA SER A 170 -9.08 18.93 -9.44
C SER A 170 -9.23 18.38 -10.87
N HIS A 171 -9.34 17.06 -10.99
CA HIS A 171 -9.52 16.35 -12.24
C HIS A 171 -10.45 15.17 -12.06
N THR A 172 -11.47 15.08 -12.90
CA THR A 172 -12.41 13.96 -12.93
C THR A 172 -12.10 13.05 -14.11
N ILE A 173 -12.01 11.76 -13.82
CA ILE A 173 -11.85 10.66 -14.76
C ILE A 173 -13.21 9.95 -14.85
N GLU A 174 -13.78 9.90 -16.05
CA GLU A 174 -15.00 9.14 -16.30
C GLU A 174 -14.62 7.71 -16.70
N VAL A 175 -14.93 6.74 -15.85
CA VAL A 175 -14.65 5.33 -16.12
C VAL A 175 -15.96 4.63 -16.44
N VAL A 176 -16.04 4.07 -17.65
CA VAL A 176 -17.16 3.24 -18.07
C VAL A 176 -16.77 1.78 -17.86
N ALA A 177 -17.54 1.08 -17.05
CA ALA A 177 -17.43 -0.35 -16.80
C ALA A 177 -18.47 -1.11 -17.66
N VAL A 178 -18.01 -2.08 -18.45
CA VAL A 178 -18.86 -2.94 -19.30
C VAL A 178 -18.69 -4.42 -18.94
N ASP A 179 -19.70 -5.26 -19.17
CA ASP A 179 -19.63 -6.71 -18.91
C ASP A 179 -18.86 -7.48 -20.00
#